data_AF-A0A385EVJ8-F1
#
_entry.id   AF-A0A385EVJ8-F1
#
_cell.length_a   1.000
_cell.length_b   1.000
_cell.length_c   1.000
_cell.angle_alpha   90.00
_cell.angle_beta   90.00
_cell.angle_gamma   90.00
#
_symmetry.space_group_name_H-M   'P 1'
#
loop_
_entity.id
_entity.type
_entity.pdbx_description
1 polymer ?
#
loop_
_entity_poly.entity_id
_entity_poly.type
_entity_poly.pdbx_seq_one_letter_code
_entity_poly.pdbx_strand_id
1 'polypeptide(L)'
;MSAGFFGLTSVHASECGYEKLQGSEFSLTDMSKKYVLNSFFVDPNKDIFAGIQRNEKNYESLKNNKFKVVETGVLTSTNEKRLLPTRYSEFVINNKSYVHDRALASKLLTSDCKTYYLSGGLTLRPESTQFMFLKADGSKADEGSYIELFGSALKQKDTSASVIFDRFEKIVNIKTKDFDNMLLRGTYNPTTKKLLTSQLYLNTSFIGKWGNIQIAYDTDGNTHEVVKIDRDADCSNRYMDCKLSEIVGVSLSEPFLRKNKNGFELKLKGQQDRIIKVPSDMVVSFLDGLDAAKKKY
;
A
#
# COMPACT_ATOMS: atom_id res chain seq x y z
N MET A 1 20.37 50.23 -14.04
CA MET A 1 19.67 50.31 -12.74
C MET A 1 18.80 49.09 -12.64
N SER A 2 19.24 48.10 -11.87
CA SER A 2 18.55 46.81 -11.71
C SER A 2 17.86 46.82 -10.36
N ALA A 3 16.53 46.89 -10.33
CA ALA A 3 15.74 46.72 -9.13
C ALA A 3 15.32 45.25 -9.04
N GLY A 4 15.86 44.56 -8.03
CA GLY A 4 15.57 43.17 -7.73
C GLY A 4 14.15 42.98 -7.20
N PHE A 5 13.50 41.93 -7.70
CA PHE A 5 12.19 41.45 -7.27
C PHE A 5 12.42 40.15 -6.47
N PHE A 6 12.72 40.25 -5.18
CA PHE A 6 12.74 39.10 -4.26
C PHE A 6 12.43 39.62 -2.84
N GLY A 7 11.30 39.21 -2.25
CA GLY A 7 11.07 39.51 -0.82
C GLY A 7 9.66 39.50 -0.24
N LEU A 8 8.63 38.96 -0.90
CA LEU A 8 7.26 38.96 -0.31
C LEU A 8 6.76 37.60 0.21
N THR A 9 7.48 36.50 -0.02
CA THR A 9 7.05 35.17 0.45
C THR A 9 7.65 34.76 1.80
N SER A 10 8.77 35.37 2.23
CA SER A 10 9.50 34.94 3.44
C SER A 10 8.92 35.46 4.76
N VAL A 11 8.14 36.56 4.73
CA VAL A 11 7.65 37.20 5.96
C VAL A 11 6.57 36.36 6.64
N HIS A 12 5.61 35.82 5.88
CA HIS A 12 4.49 35.05 6.47
C HIS A 12 4.88 33.66 6.97
N ALA A 13 5.78 32.94 6.29
CA ALA A 13 6.23 31.60 6.73
C ALA A 13 6.87 31.61 8.13
N SER A 14 7.48 32.74 8.53
CA SER A 14 8.12 32.92 9.83
C SER A 14 7.12 33.08 10.99
N GLU A 15 5.91 33.59 10.73
CA GLU A 15 4.89 33.91 11.75
C GLU A 15 4.18 32.66 12.29
N CYS A 16 3.95 31.65 11.44
CA CYS A 16 3.38 30.36 11.86
C CYS A 16 4.42 29.27 12.13
N GLY A 17 5.71 29.61 12.09
CA GLY A 17 6.79 28.66 12.35
C GLY A 17 6.99 27.60 11.26
N TYR A 18 6.51 27.83 10.04
CA TYR A 18 6.61 26.88 8.92
C TYR A 18 8.06 26.47 8.62
N GLU A 19 8.98 27.45 8.67
CA GLU A 19 10.41 27.21 8.47
C GLU A 19 11.04 26.31 9.55
N LYS A 20 10.47 26.32 10.77
CA LYS A 20 10.96 25.53 11.90
C LYS A 20 10.42 24.10 11.92
N LEU A 21 9.39 23.82 11.13
CA LEU A 21 8.83 22.47 11.00
C LEU A 21 9.86 21.53 10.37
N GLN A 22 10.07 20.41 11.06
CA GLN A 22 10.85 19.29 10.56
C GLN A 22 10.02 18.51 9.52
N GLY A 23 10.71 17.87 8.57
CA GLY A 23 10.09 17.04 7.53
C GLY A 23 10.17 17.65 6.14
N SER A 24 9.94 16.80 5.14
CA SER A 24 10.00 17.21 3.74
C SER A 24 8.94 18.22 3.37
N GLU A 25 9.31 19.10 2.46
CA GLU A 25 8.40 20.04 1.83
C GLU A 25 7.87 19.45 0.51
N PHE A 26 6.56 19.59 0.32
CA PHE A 26 5.85 19.10 -0.85
C PHE A 26 5.07 20.22 -1.53
N SER A 27 4.73 19.99 -2.79
CA SER A 27 3.75 20.78 -3.53
C SER A 27 2.86 19.87 -4.38
N LEU A 28 1.70 20.38 -4.80
CA LEU A 28 0.80 19.62 -5.65
C LEU A 28 1.26 19.64 -7.12
N THR A 29 1.12 18.50 -7.80
CA THR A 29 1.19 18.46 -9.27
C THR A 29 -0.02 19.16 -9.89
N ASP A 30 0.05 19.52 -11.17
CA ASP A 30 -1.08 20.14 -11.87
C ASP A 30 -2.32 19.23 -11.92
N MET A 31 -2.11 17.92 -12.00
CA MET A 31 -3.19 16.94 -11.89
C MET A 31 -3.86 17.02 -10.51
N SER A 32 -3.07 17.05 -9.43
CA SER A 32 -3.62 17.13 -8.08
C SER A 32 -4.30 18.46 -7.81
N LYS A 33 -3.80 19.57 -8.38
CA LYS A 33 -4.47 20.89 -8.28
C LYS A 33 -5.86 20.85 -8.89
N LYS A 34 -6.03 20.20 -10.05
CA LYS A 34 -7.34 20.05 -10.73
C LYS A 34 -8.34 19.23 -9.93
N TYR A 35 -7.87 18.27 -9.13
CA TYR A 35 -8.71 17.34 -8.37
C TYR A 35 -8.53 17.48 -6.85
N VAL A 36 -8.17 18.68 -6.37
CA VAL A 36 -7.80 18.91 -4.97
C VAL A 36 -8.91 18.51 -3.99
N LEU A 37 -10.18 18.71 -4.38
CA LEU A 37 -11.36 18.38 -3.57
C LEU A 37 -11.53 16.88 -3.31
N ASN A 38 -10.87 16.02 -4.08
CA ASN A 38 -11.00 14.56 -3.92
C ASN A 38 -10.13 14.01 -2.78
N SER A 39 -9.08 14.74 -2.42
CA SER A 39 -8.03 14.24 -1.53
C SER A 39 -7.79 15.13 -0.32
N PHE A 40 -8.21 16.39 -0.36
CA PHE A 40 -7.95 17.36 0.69
C PHE A 40 -9.23 17.96 1.25
N PHE A 41 -9.16 18.39 2.50
CA PHE A 41 -10.22 19.11 3.20
C PHE A 41 -9.66 20.25 4.05
N VAL A 42 -10.50 21.25 4.29
CA VAL A 42 -10.15 22.48 5.01
C VAL A 42 -10.58 22.45 6.48
N ASP A 43 -11.59 21.65 6.82
CA ASP A 43 -12.09 21.46 8.19
C ASP A 43 -12.24 19.97 8.50
N PRO A 44 -11.53 19.41 9.51
CA PRO A 44 -11.60 17.98 9.82
C PRO A 44 -12.93 17.58 10.49
N ASN A 45 -13.73 18.55 10.96
CA ASN A 45 -14.98 18.33 11.69
C ASN A 45 -16.23 18.52 10.80
N LYS A 46 -16.04 18.69 9.49
CA LYS A 46 -17.13 18.76 8.52
C LYS A 46 -17.11 17.54 7.62
N ASP A 47 -18.30 17.13 7.20
CA ASP A 47 -18.49 16.11 6.18
C ASP A 47 -17.93 16.57 4.81
N ILE A 48 -17.50 15.61 3.98
CA ILE A 48 -16.90 15.87 2.66
C ILE A 48 -17.84 16.64 1.71
N PHE A 49 -19.15 16.53 1.89
CA PHE A 49 -20.15 17.23 1.07
C PHE A 49 -20.52 18.61 1.61
N ALA A 50 -19.96 19.03 2.76
CA ALA A 50 -20.20 20.37 3.29
C ALA A 50 -19.74 21.45 2.31
N GLY A 51 -20.53 22.53 2.17
CA GLY A 51 -20.26 23.60 1.20
C GLY A 51 -18.86 24.22 1.34
N ILE A 52 -18.32 24.29 2.57
CA ILE A 52 -16.96 24.77 2.82
C ILE A 52 -15.89 23.87 2.21
N GLN A 53 -16.11 22.54 2.18
CA GLN A 53 -15.21 21.58 1.54
C GLN A 53 -15.37 21.59 0.02
N ARG A 54 -16.56 21.89 -0.50
CA ARG A 54 -16.87 21.82 -1.94
C ARG A 54 -16.54 23.12 -2.69
N ASN A 55 -16.12 24.16 -1.99
CA ASN A 55 -15.70 25.42 -2.60
C ASN A 55 -14.20 25.40 -2.92
N GLU A 56 -13.85 25.27 -4.19
CA GLU A 56 -12.46 25.21 -4.66
C GLU A 56 -11.63 26.43 -4.25
N LYS A 57 -12.24 27.61 -4.11
CA LYS A 57 -11.54 28.84 -3.66
C LYS A 57 -10.87 28.67 -2.30
N ASN A 58 -11.41 27.80 -1.43
CA ASN A 58 -10.83 27.54 -0.12
C ASN A 58 -9.49 26.78 -0.19
N TYR A 59 -9.12 26.26 -1.36
CA TYR A 59 -7.91 25.47 -1.58
C TYR A 59 -6.84 26.22 -2.38
N GLU A 60 -7.05 27.50 -2.72
CA GLU A 60 -6.10 28.29 -3.51
C GLU A 60 -4.72 28.40 -2.84
N SER A 61 -4.67 28.52 -1.52
CA SER A 61 -3.39 28.51 -0.79
C SER A 61 -2.67 27.17 -0.97
N LEU A 62 -3.36 26.03 -0.80
CA LEU A 62 -2.77 24.70 -1.02
C LEU A 62 -2.32 24.46 -2.47
N LYS A 63 -3.08 24.97 -3.46
CA LYS A 63 -2.77 24.81 -4.88
C LYS A 63 -1.53 25.59 -5.31
N ASN A 64 -1.29 26.74 -4.69
CA ASN A 64 -0.28 27.70 -5.14
C ASN A 64 0.97 27.74 -4.24
N ASN A 65 0.93 27.11 -3.06
CA ASN A 65 2.03 27.13 -2.10
C ASN A 65 2.58 25.73 -1.82
N LYS A 66 3.79 25.72 -1.29
CA LYS A 66 4.42 24.55 -0.69
C LYS A 66 3.78 24.25 0.67
N PHE A 67 3.86 23.01 1.11
CA PHE A 67 3.36 22.59 2.40
C PHE A 67 4.25 21.53 3.06
N LYS A 68 4.12 21.42 4.38
CA LYS A 68 4.73 20.38 5.21
C LYS A 68 3.65 19.65 6.00
N VAL A 69 3.89 18.38 6.29
CA VAL A 69 3.06 17.60 7.21
C VAL A 69 3.41 18.03 8.63
N VAL A 70 2.41 18.45 9.42
CA VAL A 70 2.60 18.86 10.81
C VAL A 70 2.19 17.78 11.80
N GLU A 71 1.22 16.95 11.42
CA GLU A 71 0.64 15.93 12.28
C GLU A 71 0.02 14.85 11.40
N THR A 72 0.23 13.58 11.75
CA THR A 72 -0.41 12.44 11.09
C THR A 72 -1.32 11.73 12.07
N GLY A 73 -2.30 10.97 11.57
CA GLY A 73 -3.18 10.19 12.43
C GLY A 73 -4.39 10.95 12.96
N VAL A 74 -4.76 12.06 12.30
CA VAL A 74 -5.88 12.90 12.70
C VAL A 74 -7.18 12.22 12.30
N LEU A 75 -8.05 11.93 13.27
CA LEU A 75 -9.40 11.42 13.01
C LEU A 75 -10.29 12.57 12.52
N THR A 76 -11.13 12.29 11.53
CA THR A 76 -11.98 13.32 10.90
C THR A 76 -13.43 12.87 10.85
N SER A 77 -14.36 13.81 11.01
CA SER A 77 -15.80 13.51 10.99
C SER A 77 -16.25 12.91 9.66
N THR A 78 -15.58 13.28 8.57
CA THR A 78 -15.77 12.71 7.23
C THR A 78 -15.54 11.19 7.22
N ASN A 79 -14.60 10.70 8.03
CA ASN A 79 -14.18 9.30 7.99
C ASN A 79 -14.53 8.50 9.25
N GLU A 80 -14.98 9.14 10.33
CA GLU A 80 -15.44 8.47 11.57
C GLU A 80 -16.50 7.40 11.30
N LYS A 81 -17.35 7.62 10.28
CA LYS A 81 -18.41 6.68 9.89
C LYS A 81 -17.95 5.56 8.95
N ARG A 82 -16.66 5.49 8.56
CA ARG A 82 -16.16 4.42 7.69
C ARG A 82 -16.16 3.09 8.45
N LEU A 83 -17.07 2.21 8.05
CA LEU A 83 -17.17 0.86 8.58
C LEU A 83 -16.19 -0.09 7.90
N LEU A 84 -15.86 -1.17 8.62
CA LEU A 84 -15.21 -2.35 8.04
C LEU A 84 -16.08 -2.87 6.88
N PRO A 85 -15.47 -3.39 5.80
CA PRO A 85 -14.04 -3.65 5.61
C PRO A 85 -13.26 -2.46 5.01
N THR A 86 -13.93 -1.37 4.62
CA THR A 86 -13.36 -0.29 3.79
C THR A 86 -12.38 0.64 4.50
N ARG A 87 -12.33 0.59 5.83
CA ARG A 87 -11.46 1.43 6.67
C ARG A 87 -9.99 1.11 6.49
N TYR A 88 -9.64 -0.17 6.41
CA TYR A 88 -8.25 -0.59 6.34
C TYR A 88 -7.89 -1.01 4.92
N SER A 89 -6.64 -0.78 4.53
CA SER A 89 -6.09 -1.31 3.29
C SER A 89 -4.65 -1.69 3.46
N GLU A 90 -4.25 -2.68 2.69
CA GLU A 90 -2.92 -3.27 2.77
C GLU A 90 -2.13 -2.84 1.56
N PHE A 91 -0.90 -2.40 1.79
CA PHE A 91 -0.02 -1.86 0.77
C PHE A 91 1.40 -2.36 0.96
N VAL A 92 2.11 -2.55 -0.15
CA VAL A 92 3.55 -2.75 -0.14
C VAL A 92 4.22 -1.40 -0.35
N ILE A 93 5.03 -0.96 0.60
CA ILE A 93 5.78 0.30 0.51
C ILE A 93 7.24 -0.01 0.77
N ASN A 94 8.12 0.29 -0.20
CA ASN A 94 9.55 -0.03 -0.12
C ASN A 94 9.79 -1.50 0.28
N ASN A 95 9.06 -2.42 -0.37
CA ASN A 95 9.09 -3.87 -0.17
C ASN A 95 8.71 -4.35 1.25
N LYS A 96 8.01 -3.56 2.06
CA LYS A 96 7.47 -3.99 3.36
C LYS A 96 5.94 -3.91 3.37
N SER A 97 5.32 -4.76 4.17
CA SER A 97 3.86 -4.78 4.33
C SER A 97 3.38 -3.72 5.32
N TYR A 98 2.40 -2.92 4.90
CA TYR A 98 1.73 -1.94 5.76
C TYR A 98 0.21 -2.09 5.72
N VAL A 99 -0.43 -1.78 6.83
CA VAL A 99 -1.86 -1.50 6.94
C VAL A 99 -2.03 0.02 7.05
N HIS A 100 -2.82 0.60 6.15
CA HIS A 100 -3.25 1.99 6.20
C HIS A 100 -4.65 2.07 6.81
N ASP A 101 -4.78 2.79 7.92
CA ASP A 101 -6.07 3.24 8.45
C ASP A 101 -6.56 4.47 7.67
N ARG A 102 -7.42 4.24 6.68
CA ARG A 102 -7.97 5.28 5.81
C ARG A 102 -8.90 6.25 6.54
N ALA A 103 -9.26 5.97 7.80
CA ALA A 103 -10.03 6.92 8.58
C ALA A 103 -9.19 8.11 9.06
N LEU A 104 -7.88 7.90 9.15
CA LEU A 104 -6.94 8.89 9.62
C LEU A 104 -6.43 9.75 8.47
N ALA A 105 -6.13 10.99 8.81
CA ALA A 105 -5.65 12.01 7.89
C ALA A 105 -4.35 12.63 8.40
N SER A 106 -3.72 13.38 7.51
CA SER A 106 -2.53 14.15 7.85
C SER A 106 -2.82 15.62 7.74
N LYS A 107 -2.56 16.35 8.82
CA LYS A 107 -2.65 17.80 8.87
C LYS A 107 -1.43 18.39 8.19
N LEU A 108 -1.69 19.37 7.34
CA LEU A 108 -0.71 20.07 6.54
C LEU A 108 -0.71 21.54 6.92
N LEU A 109 0.45 22.18 6.89
CA LEU A 109 0.59 23.63 6.95
C LEU A 109 1.25 24.09 5.66
N THR A 110 0.66 25.07 4.98
CA THR A 110 1.26 25.71 3.80
C THR A 110 2.26 26.79 4.21
N SER A 111 3.15 27.17 3.29
CA SER A 111 4.13 28.24 3.51
C SER A 111 3.51 29.61 3.78
N ASP A 112 2.25 29.83 3.39
CA ASP A 112 1.44 31.01 3.71
C ASP A 112 0.50 30.79 4.93
N CYS A 113 0.82 29.81 5.78
CA CYS A 113 0.21 29.58 7.08
C CYS A 113 -1.27 29.17 7.06
N LYS A 114 -1.71 28.47 6.02
CA LYS A 114 -3.05 27.85 5.98
C LYS A 114 -2.96 26.37 6.31
N THR A 115 -3.95 25.90 7.06
CA THR A 115 -4.04 24.49 7.45
C THR A 115 -4.98 23.75 6.52
N TYR A 116 -4.54 22.57 6.10
CA TYR A 116 -5.31 21.64 5.30
C TYR A 116 -5.13 20.23 5.85
N TYR A 117 -5.87 19.29 5.30
CA TYR A 117 -5.77 17.90 5.71
C TYR A 117 -5.82 16.99 4.49
N LEU A 118 -4.88 16.07 4.40
CA LEU A 118 -4.80 15.03 3.39
C LEU A 118 -5.57 13.79 3.86
N SER A 119 -6.55 13.37 3.08
CA SER A 119 -7.38 12.19 3.36
C SER A 119 -6.65 10.90 3.05
N GLY A 120 -6.76 9.89 3.92
CA GLY A 120 -6.37 8.51 3.61
C GLY A 120 -7.30 7.80 2.59
N GLY A 121 -8.15 8.53 1.86
CA GLY A 121 -9.23 8.02 1.00
C GLY A 121 -8.90 6.92 -0.02
N LEU A 122 -9.96 6.38 -0.65
CA LEU A 122 -9.91 5.18 -1.51
C LEU A 122 -8.96 5.27 -2.73
N THR A 123 -8.63 6.48 -3.17
CA THR A 123 -7.89 6.74 -4.42
C THR A 123 -6.39 6.96 -4.23
N LEU A 124 -5.94 7.23 -3.00
CA LEU A 124 -4.53 7.51 -2.69
C LEU A 124 -3.80 6.21 -2.35
N ARG A 125 -2.90 5.80 -3.24
CA ARG A 125 -2.07 4.60 -3.09
C ARG A 125 -0.59 4.99 -3.18
N PRO A 126 0.33 4.20 -2.60
CA PRO A 126 1.75 4.50 -2.67
C PRO A 126 2.26 4.72 -4.10
N GLU A 127 1.79 3.94 -5.07
CA GLU A 127 2.21 4.01 -6.47
C GLU A 127 1.70 5.27 -7.18
N SER A 128 0.62 5.89 -6.67
CA SER A 128 0.05 7.11 -7.23
C SER A 128 0.60 8.40 -6.63
N THR A 129 1.44 8.31 -5.58
CA THR A 129 2.06 9.46 -4.90
C THR A 129 2.79 10.38 -5.88
N GLN A 130 3.51 9.79 -6.85
CA GLN A 130 4.24 10.51 -7.90
C GLN A 130 3.37 11.38 -8.82
N PHE A 131 2.08 11.08 -8.93
CA PHE A 131 1.14 11.85 -9.74
C PHE A 131 0.50 12.97 -8.94
N MET A 132 0.63 12.95 -7.62
CA MET A 132 -0.06 13.88 -6.74
C MET A 132 0.87 14.93 -6.14
N PHE A 133 2.11 14.53 -5.84
CA PHE A 133 3.03 15.35 -5.07
C PHE A 133 4.37 15.51 -5.78
N LEU A 134 4.93 16.72 -5.66
CA LEU A 134 6.30 17.04 -5.98
C LEU A 134 7.06 17.32 -4.69
N LYS A 135 8.33 16.94 -4.63
CA LYS A 135 9.26 17.28 -3.55
C LYS A 135 9.74 18.73 -3.68
N ALA A 136 10.46 19.21 -2.68
CA ALA A 136 11.00 20.58 -2.63
C ALA A 136 11.86 20.98 -3.84
N ASP A 137 12.55 20.00 -4.44
CA ASP A 137 13.41 20.14 -5.63
C ASP A 137 12.62 20.08 -6.96
N GLY A 138 11.30 19.91 -6.90
CA GLY A 138 10.42 19.78 -8.07
C GLY A 138 10.36 18.37 -8.67
N SER A 139 11.12 17.41 -8.12
CA SER A 139 11.02 16.01 -8.53
C SER A 139 9.71 15.37 -8.05
N LYS A 140 9.28 14.29 -8.69
CA LYS A 140 8.07 13.56 -8.25
C LYS A 140 8.32 12.85 -6.93
N ALA A 141 7.31 12.87 -6.06
CA ALA A 141 7.31 12.05 -4.85
C ALA A 141 7.34 10.56 -5.19
N ASP A 142 7.87 9.75 -4.29
CA ASP A 142 8.03 8.30 -4.43
C ASP A 142 7.21 7.53 -3.38
N GLU A 143 7.31 6.19 -3.38
CA GLU A 143 6.69 5.34 -2.35
C GLU A 143 7.15 5.71 -0.92
N GLY A 144 8.40 6.14 -0.74
CA GLY A 144 8.92 6.57 0.56
C GLY A 144 8.24 7.84 1.08
N SER A 145 7.92 8.77 0.17
CA SER A 145 7.19 10.00 0.48
C SER A 145 5.78 9.71 1.01
N TYR A 146 5.17 8.58 0.62
CA TYR A 146 3.88 8.14 1.16
C TYR A 146 3.95 7.87 2.67
N ILE A 147 5.07 7.33 3.17
CA ILE A 147 5.28 7.11 4.61
C ILE A 147 5.31 8.44 5.35
N GLU A 148 6.01 9.43 4.80
CA GLU A 148 6.12 10.76 5.41
C GLU A 148 4.76 11.49 5.40
N LEU A 149 3.99 11.33 4.32
CA LEU A 149 2.68 11.93 4.16
C LEU A 149 1.62 11.34 5.09
N PHE A 150 1.67 10.04 5.42
CA PHE A 150 0.62 9.36 6.20
C PHE A 150 1.05 8.91 7.59
N GLY A 151 2.34 8.78 7.86
CA GLY A 151 2.94 8.53 9.17
C GLY A 151 2.19 7.50 10.01
N SER A 152 1.64 7.95 11.15
CA SER A 152 0.92 7.13 12.12
C SER A 152 -0.37 6.48 11.61
N ALA A 153 -0.90 6.91 10.45
CA ALA A 153 -1.99 6.20 9.76
C ALA A 153 -1.52 4.87 9.14
N LEU A 154 -0.21 4.68 8.99
CA LEU A 154 0.43 3.45 8.52
C LEU A 154 0.99 2.66 9.68
N LYS A 155 0.69 1.37 9.72
CA LYS A 155 1.27 0.42 10.67
C LYS A 155 1.90 -0.71 9.89
N GLN A 156 3.13 -1.08 10.22
CA GLN A 156 3.73 -2.26 9.62
C GLN A 156 2.89 -3.49 9.98
N LYS A 157 2.55 -4.30 8.96
CA LYS A 157 1.76 -5.51 9.14
C LYS A 157 2.64 -6.59 9.76
N ASP A 158 2.08 -7.36 10.68
CA ASP A 158 2.69 -8.59 11.15
C ASP A 158 2.52 -9.69 10.09
N THR A 159 3.64 -10.12 9.50
CA THR A 159 3.74 -11.17 8.47
C THR A 159 4.40 -12.45 8.99
N SER A 160 4.52 -12.60 10.32
CA SER A 160 5.14 -13.75 10.97
C SER A 160 4.63 -15.10 10.47
N ALA A 161 5.53 -16.09 10.46
CA ALA A 161 5.21 -17.46 10.08
C ALA A 161 4.84 -18.30 11.31
N SER A 162 3.73 -19.02 11.19
CA SER A 162 3.40 -20.15 12.06
C SER A 162 4.16 -21.40 11.61
N VAL A 163 4.72 -22.15 12.56
CA VAL A 163 5.48 -23.39 12.32
C VAL A 163 4.89 -24.49 13.18
N ILE A 164 4.15 -25.40 12.56
CA ILE A 164 3.34 -26.41 13.25
C ILE A 164 3.75 -27.79 12.78
N PHE A 165 4.17 -28.66 13.70
CA PHE A 165 4.45 -30.06 13.39
C PHE A 165 3.15 -30.87 13.35
N ASP A 166 2.89 -31.51 12.21
CA ASP A 166 1.83 -32.49 12.06
C ASP A 166 2.32 -33.86 12.51
N ARG A 167 1.77 -34.33 13.62
CA ARG A 167 2.18 -35.61 14.22
C ARG A 167 1.70 -36.84 13.45
N PHE A 168 0.69 -36.72 12.60
CA PHE A 168 0.12 -37.83 11.83
C PHE A 168 0.88 -37.99 10.51
N GLU A 169 1.08 -36.89 9.79
CA GLU A 169 1.80 -36.87 8.52
C GLU A 169 3.33 -36.80 8.70
N LYS A 170 3.81 -36.53 9.93
CA LYS A 170 5.23 -36.39 10.27
C LYS A 170 5.94 -35.31 9.45
N ILE A 171 5.24 -34.22 9.21
CA ILE A 171 5.72 -33.04 8.47
C ILE A 171 5.61 -31.79 9.32
N VAL A 172 6.30 -30.72 8.92
CA VAL A 172 6.19 -29.39 9.52
C VAL A 172 5.52 -28.47 8.51
N ASN A 173 4.37 -27.92 8.87
CA ASN A 173 3.66 -26.92 8.08
C ASN A 173 4.14 -25.52 8.49
N ILE A 174 4.51 -24.71 7.50
CA ILE A 174 4.98 -23.34 7.67
C ILE A 174 4.01 -22.44 6.91
N LYS A 175 3.43 -21.44 7.56
CA LYS A 175 2.44 -20.54 6.96
C LYS A 175 2.59 -19.11 7.49
N THR A 176 2.81 -18.13 6.62
CA THR A 176 2.77 -16.71 6.99
C THR A 176 1.35 -16.23 7.27
N LYS A 177 1.21 -15.14 8.00
CA LYS A 177 -0.07 -14.42 8.08
C LYS A 177 -0.49 -13.87 6.72
N ASP A 178 -1.80 -13.72 6.55
CA ASP A 178 -2.40 -13.16 5.35
C ASP A 178 -2.07 -11.66 5.22
N PHE A 179 -1.75 -11.25 4.00
CA PHE A 179 -1.52 -9.86 3.62
C PHE A 179 -1.93 -9.66 2.16
N ASP A 180 -2.72 -8.65 1.86
CA ASP A 180 -3.26 -8.32 0.54
C ASP A 180 -3.74 -9.55 -0.25
N ASN A 181 -4.52 -10.40 0.41
CA ASN A 181 -5.05 -11.65 -0.14
C ASN A 181 -3.98 -12.67 -0.58
N MET A 182 -2.77 -12.57 -0.02
CA MET A 182 -1.68 -13.51 -0.24
C MET A 182 -1.06 -14.02 1.05
N LEU A 183 -0.49 -15.22 0.99
CA LEU A 183 0.31 -15.81 2.05
C LEU A 183 1.33 -16.78 1.44
N LEU A 184 2.47 -16.96 2.09
CA LEU A 184 3.40 -18.05 1.79
C LEU A 184 3.10 -19.24 2.69
N ARG A 185 3.01 -20.42 2.08
CA ARG A 185 2.86 -21.69 2.79
C ARG A 185 3.79 -22.73 2.23
N GLY A 186 4.20 -23.68 3.06
CA GLY A 186 5.02 -24.80 2.64
C GLY A 186 5.07 -25.91 3.66
N THR A 187 5.54 -27.06 3.21
CA THR A 187 5.63 -28.27 4.01
C THR A 187 7.06 -28.78 4.00
N TYR A 188 7.66 -28.89 5.17
CA TYR A 188 8.99 -29.45 5.39
C TYR A 188 8.89 -30.87 5.95
N ASN A 189 9.71 -31.78 5.45
CA ASN A 189 9.80 -33.14 5.95
C ASN A 189 11.10 -33.30 6.77
N PRO A 190 11.01 -33.46 8.11
CA PRO A 190 12.18 -33.63 8.97
C PRO A 190 13.01 -34.87 8.64
N THR A 191 12.36 -35.98 8.30
CA THR A 191 13.02 -37.26 7.98
C THR A 191 13.94 -37.15 6.77
N THR A 192 13.47 -36.50 5.70
CA THR A 192 14.26 -36.32 4.47
C THR A 192 15.05 -35.01 4.44
N LYS A 193 14.82 -34.13 5.41
CA LYS A 193 15.35 -32.76 5.50
C LYS A 193 15.07 -31.91 4.26
N LYS A 194 13.95 -32.16 3.58
CA LYS A 194 13.57 -31.44 2.35
C LYS A 194 12.31 -30.60 2.57
N LEU A 195 12.30 -29.42 1.97
CA LEU A 195 11.08 -28.68 1.72
C LEU A 195 10.34 -29.38 0.58
N LEU A 196 9.21 -30.02 0.89
CA LEU A 196 8.40 -30.77 -0.06
C LEU A 196 7.62 -29.84 -0.98
N THR A 197 7.02 -28.82 -0.39
CA THR A 197 6.20 -27.83 -1.10
C THR A 197 6.48 -26.44 -0.55
N SER A 198 6.39 -25.46 -1.45
CA SER A 198 6.35 -24.04 -1.09
C SER A 198 5.53 -23.33 -2.15
N GLN A 199 4.50 -22.61 -1.70
CA GLN A 199 3.53 -21.97 -2.56
C GLN A 199 3.23 -20.57 -2.05
N LEU A 200 3.24 -19.60 -2.96
CA LEU A 200 2.54 -18.33 -2.76
C LEU A 200 1.06 -18.56 -3.08
N TYR A 201 0.26 -18.59 -2.05
CA TYR A 201 -1.19 -18.72 -2.16
C TYR A 201 -1.80 -17.34 -2.35
N LEU A 202 -2.67 -17.21 -3.35
CA LEU A 202 -3.22 -15.95 -3.81
C LEU A 202 -4.72 -16.08 -3.99
N ASN A 203 -5.49 -15.14 -3.47
CA ASN A 203 -6.89 -14.95 -3.81
C ASN A 203 -7.02 -13.69 -4.68
N THR A 204 -7.25 -13.90 -5.97
CA THR A 204 -7.32 -12.83 -6.98
C THR A 204 -8.76 -12.60 -7.39
N SER A 205 -9.18 -11.34 -7.53
CA SER A 205 -10.50 -11.01 -8.05
C SER A 205 -10.42 -10.30 -9.40
N PHE A 206 -11.33 -10.65 -10.30
CA PHE A 206 -11.53 -10.06 -11.63
C PHE A 206 -12.98 -9.62 -11.79
N ILE A 207 -13.22 -8.60 -12.63
CA ILE A 207 -14.56 -8.15 -13.02
C ILE A 207 -14.75 -8.48 -14.50
N GLY A 208 -15.91 -9.04 -14.86
CA GLY A 208 -16.23 -9.41 -16.23
C GLY A 208 -15.63 -10.75 -16.62
N LYS A 209 -14.56 -10.75 -17.41
CA LYS A 209 -13.92 -12.01 -17.84
C LYS A 209 -13.11 -12.62 -16.70
N TRP A 210 -13.17 -13.94 -16.60
CA TRP A 210 -12.36 -14.74 -15.68
C TRP A 210 -10.88 -14.46 -15.92
N GLY A 211 -10.06 -14.51 -14.86
CA GLY A 211 -8.62 -14.41 -14.99
C GLY A 211 -8.07 -15.67 -15.65
N ASN A 212 -8.60 -16.83 -15.26
CA ASN A 212 -8.15 -18.17 -15.64
C ASN A 212 -6.62 -18.28 -15.57
N ILE A 213 -6.06 -17.94 -14.41
CA ILE A 213 -4.60 -17.92 -14.24
C ILE A 213 -4.03 -19.33 -14.44
N GLN A 214 -3.01 -19.44 -15.30
CA GLN A 214 -2.42 -20.72 -15.73
C GLN A 214 -0.93 -20.81 -15.45
N ILE A 215 -0.25 -19.67 -15.41
CA ILE A 215 1.21 -19.60 -15.34
C ILE A 215 1.63 -18.30 -14.66
N ALA A 216 2.76 -18.33 -13.98
CA ALA A 216 3.37 -17.13 -13.41
C ALA A 216 4.80 -16.98 -13.94
N TYR A 217 5.21 -15.73 -14.18
CA TYR A 217 6.58 -15.38 -14.56
C TYR A 217 7.21 -14.48 -13.52
N ASP A 218 8.49 -14.71 -13.22
CA ASP A 218 9.29 -13.73 -12.48
C ASP A 218 9.90 -12.69 -13.43
N THR A 219 10.60 -11.71 -12.84
CA THR A 219 11.24 -10.61 -13.57
C THR A 219 12.42 -11.06 -14.45
N ASP A 220 12.97 -12.24 -14.18
CA ASP A 220 14.03 -12.86 -14.99
C ASP A 220 13.44 -13.67 -16.17
N GLY A 221 12.11 -13.76 -16.26
CA GLY A 221 11.38 -14.51 -17.29
C GLY A 221 11.26 -16.00 -17.00
N ASN A 222 11.65 -16.48 -15.81
CA ASN A 222 11.45 -17.88 -15.45
C ASN A 222 9.98 -18.16 -15.16
N THR A 223 9.56 -19.37 -15.54
CA THR A 223 8.20 -19.85 -15.32
C THR A 223 8.07 -20.51 -13.95
N HIS A 224 6.99 -20.20 -13.25
CA HIS A 224 6.54 -20.87 -12.03
C HIS A 224 5.21 -21.55 -12.27
N GLU A 225 5.07 -22.79 -11.79
CA GLU A 225 3.84 -23.57 -11.90
C GLU A 225 2.72 -22.93 -11.08
N VAL A 226 1.51 -22.91 -11.63
CA VAL A 226 0.31 -22.44 -10.94
C VAL A 226 -0.63 -23.61 -10.70
N VAL A 227 -0.90 -23.90 -9.44
CA VAL A 227 -1.91 -24.85 -8.99
C VAL A 227 -3.23 -24.11 -8.79
N LYS A 228 -4.28 -24.52 -9.49
CA LYS A 228 -5.65 -24.00 -9.28
C LYS A 228 -6.25 -24.67 -8.05
N ILE A 229 -6.78 -23.88 -7.13
CA ILE A 229 -7.22 -24.38 -5.83
C ILE A 229 -8.73 -24.24 -5.71
N ASP A 230 -9.25 -23.04 -5.94
CA ASP A 230 -10.68 -22.79 -5.86
C ASP A 230 -11.09 -21.63 -6.77
N ARG A 231 -12.40 -21.51 -7.02
CA ARG A 231 -13.00 -20.41 -7.75
C ARG A 231 -14.42 -20.14 -7.29
N ASP A 232 -14.75 -18.86 -7.20
CA ASP A 232 -16.09 -18.40 -6.84
C ASP A 232 -16.54 -17.26 -7.77
N ALA A 233 -17.85 -17.18 -8.01
CA ALA A 233 -18.47 -16.20 -8.89
C ALA A 233 -19.63 -15.51 -8.17
N ASP A 234 -19.44 -14.22 -7.86
CA ASP A 234 -20.46 -13.36 -7.28
C ASP A 234 -21.09 -12.47 -8.36
N CYS A 235 -22.29 -12.84 -8.76
CA CYS A 235 -23.13 -12.09 -9.71
C CYS A 235 -24.27 -11.32 -9.02
N SER A 236 -24.18 -11.08 -7.71
CA SER A 236 -25.27 -10.44 -6.94
C SER A 236 -25.49 -8.97 -7.29
N ASN A 237 -24.48 -8.29 -7.84
CA ASN A 237 -24.58 -6.91 -8.26
C ASN A 237 -25.25 -6.78 -9.62
N ARG A 238 -26.46 -6.21 -9.67
CA ARG A 238 -27.23 -6.02 -10.92
C ARG A 238 -26.66 -4.94 -11.85
N TYR A 239 -25.75 -4.09 -11.36
CA TYR A 239 -25.22 -2.94 -12.08
C TYR A 239 -23.77 -3.12 -12.55
N MET A 240 -23.12 -4.23 -12.21
CA MET A 240 -21.77 -4.56 -12.63
C MET A 240 -21.71 -6.01 -13.10
N ASP A 241 -20.74 -6.34 -13.95
CA ASP A 241 -20.48 -7.74 -14.29
C ASP A 241 -20.11 -8.57 -13.04
N CYS A 242 -20.28 -9.88 -13.13
CA CYS A 242 -19.92 -10.80 -12.05
C CYS A 242 -18.47 -10.57 -11.58
N LYS A 243 -18.30 -10.51 -10.25
CA LYS A 243 -16.99 -10.52 -9.62
C LYS A 243 -16.56 -11.97 -9.46
N LEU A 244 -15.41 -12.30 -10.03
CA LEU A 244 -14.88 -13.65 -10.07
C LEU A 244 -13.65 -13.71 -9.18
N SER A 245 -13.66 -14.60 -8.19
CA SER A 245 -12.52 -14.84 -7.30
C SER A 245 -11.84 -16.16 -7.68
N GLU A 246 -10.54 -16.12 -7.93
CA GLU A 246 -9.72 -17.28 -8.26
C GLU A 246 -8.63 -17.43 -7.21
N ILE A 247 -8.62 -18.61 -6.58
CA ILE A 247 -7.64 -18.97 -5.59
C ILE A 247 -6.61 -19.90 -6.23
N VAL A 248 -5.35 -19.48 -6.23
CA VAL A 248 -4.25 -20.18 -6.88
C VAL A 248 -3.04 -20.28 -5.94
N GLY A 249 -2.24 -21.33 -6.13
CA GLY A 249 -0.93 -21.48 -5.50
C GLY A 249 0.17 -21.45 -6.54
N VAL A 250 1.06 -20.46 -6.49
CA VAL A 250 2.25 -20.42 -7.34
C VAL A 250 3.36 -21.20 -6.64
N SER A 251 3.83 -22.28 -7.25
CA SER A 251 4.92 -23.10 -6.70
C SER A 251 6.25 -22.35 -6.77
N LEU A 252 6.90 -22.17 -5.62
CA LEU A 252 8.17 -21.44 -5.48
C LEU A 252 9.20 -22.32 -4.80
N SER A 253 10.38 -22.45 -5.41
CA SER A 253 11.48 -23.24 -4.86
C SER A 253 12.16 -22.54 -3.69
N GLU A 254 12.75 -23.30 -2.75
CA GLU A 254 13.56 -22.73 -1.67
C GLU A 254 14.72 -21.85 -2.21
N PRO A 255 15.51 -22.27 -3.23
CA PRO A 255 16.54 -21.42 -3.81
C PRO A 255 16.01 -20.10 -4.36
N PHE A 256 14.84 -20.11 -5.02
CA PHE A 256 14.20 -18.90 -5.51
C PHE A 256 13.87 -17.93 -4.38
N LEU A 257 13.23 -18.42 -3.31
CA LEU A 257 12.89 -17.59 -2.14
C LEU A 257 14.15 -17.03 -1.46
N ARG A 258 15.20 -17.83 -1.34
CA ARG A 258 16.48 -17.38 -0.75
C ARG A 258 17.21 -16.36 -1.61
N LYS A 259 17.13 -16.46 -2.95
CA LYS A 259 17.65 -15.44 -3.87
C LYS A 259 16.86 -14.12 -3.75
N ASN A 260 15.54 -14.21 -3.52
CA ASN A 260 14.62 -13.09 -3.53
C ASN A 260 14.13 -12.67 -2.14
N LYS A 261 15.00 -12.69 -1.12
CA LYS A 261 14.66 -12.26 0.26
C LYS A 261 14.16 -10.83 0.35
N ASN A 262 14.58 -9.97 -0.57
CA ASN A 262 14.19 -8.55 -0.60
C ASN A 262 12.80 -8.31 -1.22
N GLY A 263 12.01 -9.37 -1.38
CA GLY A 263 10.74 -9.34 -2.11
C GLY A 263 10.95 -9.59 -3.60
N PHE A 264 9.86 -9.81 -4.32
CA PHE A 264 9.86 -10.07 -5.76
C PHE A 264 8.51 -9.74 -6.37
N GLU A 265 8.49 -9.62 -7.69
CA GLU A 265 7.26 -9.47 -8.46
C GLU A 265 6.97 -10.74 -9.26
N LEU A 266 5.69 -11.06 -9.40
CA LEU A 266 5.23 -12.11 -10.30
C LEU A 266 4.19 -11.56 -11.25
N LYS A 267 4.37 -11.84 -12.53
CA LYS A 267 3.32 -11.67 -13.53
C LYS A 267 2.50 -12.94 -13.62
N LEU A 268 1.29 -12.90 -13.07
CA LEU A 268 0.26 -13.92 -13.26
C LEU A 268 -0.34 -13.76 -14.65
N LYS A 269 -0.37 -14.84 -15.43
CA LYS A 269 -0.86 -14.84 -16.81
C LYS A 269 -2.04 -15.79 -16.98
N GLY A 270 -3.03 -15.31 -17.72
CA GLY A 270 -4.25 -16.04 -18.04
C GLY A 270 -4.99 -15.34 -19.19
N GLN A 271 -6.31 -15.29 -19.11
CA GLN A 271 -7.14 -14.41 -19.95
C GLN A 271 -7.01 -12.94 -19.54
N GLN A 272 -6.72 -12.69 -18.26
CA GLN A 272 -6.31 -11.39 -17.76
C GLN A 272 -4.96 -11.54 -17.05
N ASP A 273 -4.03 -10.65 -17.36
CA ASP A 273 -2.73 -10.61 -16.73
C ASP A 273 -2.77 -9.72 -15.49
N ARG A 274 -2.03 -10.10 -14.44
CA ARG A 274 -1.88 -9.28 -13.23
C ARG A 274 -0.46 -9.37 -12.70
N ILE A 275 0.11 -8.24 -12.36
CA ILE A 275 1.38 -8.18 -11.63
C ILE A 275 1.06 -8.08 -10.15
N ILE A 276 1.74 -8.90 -9.34
CA ILE A 276 1.69 -8.86 -7.89
C ILE A 276 3.08 -8.60 -7.34
N LYS A 277 3.16 -7.89 -6.22
CA LYS A 277 4.40 -7.58 -5.51
C LYS A 277 4.37 -8.32 -4.17
N VAL A 278 5.32 -9.25 -3.99
CA VAL A 278 5.49 -10.00 -2.74
C VAL A 278 6.49 -9.25 -1.85
N PRO A 279 6.10 -8.85 -0.65
CA PRO A 279 6.94 -8.03 0.21
C PRO A 279 8.04 -8.86 0.89
N SER A 280 9.16 -8.21 1.17
CA SER A 280 10.37 -8.82 1.73
C SER A 280 10.14 -9.47 3.10
N ASP A 281 9.37 -8.84 3.97
CA ASP A 281 9.07 -9.31 5.31
C ASP A 281 8.27 -10.62 5.32
N MET A 282 7.36 -10.82 4.36
CA MET A 282 6.69 -12.11 4.17
C MET A 282 7.66 -13.22 3.75
N VAL A 283 8.56 -12.93 2.80
CA VAL A 283 9.57 -13.91 2.33
C VAL A 283 10.53 -14.27 3.46
N VAL A 284 11.04 -13.26 4.17
CA VAL A 284 11.95 -13.46 5.31
C VAL A 284 11.25 -14.25 6.42
N SER A 285 10.02 -13.88 6.79
CA SER A 285 9.26 -14.59 7.83
C SER A 285 9.05 -16.06 7.49
N PHE A 286 8.74 -16.38 6.23
CA PHE A 286 8.62 -17.77 5.78
C PHE A 286 9.94 -18.54 5.89
N LEU A 287 11.05 -17.95 5.40
CA LEU A 287 12.37 -18.56 5.43
C LEU A 287 12.90 -18.74 6.87
N ASP A 288 12.64 -17.78 7.75
CA ASP A 288 12.97 -17.88 9.18
C ASP A 288 12.19 -19.02 9.84
N GLY A 289 10.91 -19.17 9.51
CA GLY A 289 10.09 -20.31 9.94
C GLY A 289 10.65 -21.65 9.43
N LEU A 290 11.11 -21.70 8.18
CA LEU A 290 11.76 -22.88 7.61
C LEU A 290 13.09 -23.20 8.28
N ASP A 291 13.93 -22.18 8.53
CA ASP A 291 15.23 -22.35 9.17
C ASP A 291 15.06 -22.76 10.64
N ALA A 292 14.03 -22.27 11.33
CA ALA A 292 13.65 -22.74 12.66
C ALA A 292 13.19 -24.20 12.64
N ALA A 293 12.38 -24.61 11.65
CA ALA A 293 11.95 -25.99 11.49
C ALA A 293 13.14 -26.95 11.28
N LYS A 294 14.07 -26.59 10.39
CA LYS A 294 15.30 -27.37 10.10
C LYS A 294 16.24 -27.53 11.30
N LYS A 295 16.19 -26.60 12.26
CA LYS A 295 16.99 -26.66 13.50
C LYS A 295 16.32 -27.51 14.59
N LYS A 296 14.99 -27.50 14.63
CA LYS A 296 14.21 -28.09 15.73
C LYS A 296 13.81 -29.55 15.49
N TYR A 297 13.49 -29.90 14.24
CA TYR A 297 12.97 -31.22 13.85
C TYR A 297 13.94 -31.91 12.89
#